data_AF-A0A3C0TPG0-F1
#
_entry.id   AF-A0A3C0TPG0-F1
#
_cell.length_a   1.000
_cell.length_b   1.000
_cell.length_c   1.000
_cell.angle_alpha   90.00
_cell.angle_beta   90.00
_cell.angle_gamma   90.00
#
_symmetry.space_group_name_H-M   'P 1'
#
loop_
_entity.id
_entity.type
_entity.pdbx_description
1 polymer ?
#
loop_
_entity_poly.entity_id
_entity_poly.type
_entity_poly.pdbx_seq_one_letter_code
_entity_poly.pdbx_strand_id
1 'polypeptide(L)'
;MSEKAALTDHIQKLVSKSDWKSAIPEMEKLFAVDADPQVRVRIGDALQKLNRKPDAVKEYIRAADLYAERGFVVKSLAQYKLALRLDPANKQAQQKLEALHSHDTVSGKKLEPVLAGSQKPTSSVVPLFSDLTQEEFIEFTKRMVIHNVPAGQIVIREGEAGNSVFVITQGAVKVYTTVQGKQVDLAMLQPSDFFGEIAFLTGNPRTATVEAAEATDLLEVPEEELMDLIGKWPRIREVMQKHHEQRVKSTIEKVKGAV
;
A
#
# COMPACT_ATOMS: atom_id res chain seq x y z
N MET A 1 17.40 20.20 -12.53
CA MET A 1 16.66 19.40 -11.52
C MET A 1 15.31 20.05 -11.31
N SER A 2 14.22 19.30 -11.19
CA SER A 2 12.90 19.89 -10.94
C SER A 2 12.85 20.42 -9.50
N GLU A 3 12.08 21.50 -9.28
CA GLU A 3 11.86 22.09 -7.95
C GLU A 3 11.38 21.06 -6.93
N LYS A 4 10.47 20.17 -7.36
CA LYS A 4 10.00 19.01 -6.60
C LYS A 4 11.12 18.06 -6.17
N ALA A 5 12.06 17.74 -7.06
CA ALA A 5 13.17 16.84 -6.75
C ALA A 5 14.12 17.45 -5.72
N ALA A 6 14.46 18.74 -5.87
CA ALA A 6 15.29 19.45 -4.91
C ALA A 6 14.66 19.52 -3.51
N LEU A 7 13.34 19.79 -3.43
CA LEU A 7 12.59 19.77 -2.17
C LEU A 7 12.57 18.37 -1.54
N THR A 8 12.36 17.33 -2.34
CA THR A 8 12.31 15.93 -1.86
C THR A 8 13.65 15.51 -1.24
N ASP A 9 14.76 15.80 -1.91
CA ASP A 9 16.12 15.52 -1.42
C ASP A 9 16.43 16.28 -0.13
N HIS A 10 16.01 17.55 -0.06
CA HIS A 10 16.22 18.38 1.13
C HIS A 10 15.41 17.85 2.33
N ILE A 11 14.14 17.52 2.13
CA ILE A 11 13.27 16.93 3.16
C ILE A 11 13.88 15.61 3.65
N GLN A 12 14.37 14.76 2.75
CA GLN A 12 14.95 13.47 3.13
C GLN A 12 16.18 13.63 4.03
N LYS A 13 17.04 14.62 3.77
CA LYS A 13 18.16 14.95 4.65
C LYS A 13 17.71 15.40 6.04
N LEU A 14 16.68 16.25 6.14
CA LEU A 14 16.16 16.72 7.42
C LEU A 14 15.49 15.58 8.22
N VAL A 15 14.71 14.75 7.54
CA VAL A 15 14.07 13.55 8.11
C VAL A 15 15.11 12.55 8.63
N SER A 16 16.21 12.32 7.90
CA SER A 16 17.28 11.41 8.33
C SER A 16 17.97 11.86 9.63
N LYS A 17 17.98 13.17 9.89
CA LYS A 17 18.51 13.78 11.12
C LYS A 17 17.46 13.89 12.23
N SER A 18 16.25 13.37 12.02
CA SER A 18 15.09 13.56 12.90
C SER A 18 14.77 15.04 13.19
N ASP A 19 15.17 15.95 12.30
CA ASP A 19 14.87 17.39 12.42
C ASP A 19 13.48 17.68 11.83
N TRP A 20 12.46 17.20 12.53
CA TRP A 20 11.05 17.34 12.13
C TRP A 20 10.60 18.79 12.12
N LYS A 21 11.19 19.65 12.97
CA LYS A 21 10.83 21.08 13.06
C LYS A 21 11.19 21.81 11.77
N SER A 22 12.37 21.52 11.21
CA SER A 22 12.81 22.09 9.93
C SER A 22 12.19 21.35 8.73
N ALA A 23 11.86 20.07 8.86
CA ALA A 23 11.31 19.29 7.75
C ALA A 23 9.87 19.70 7.38
N ILE A 24 9.04 20.07 8.36
CA ILE A 24 7.62 20.42 8.12
C ILE A 24 7.44 21.60 7.15
N PRO A 25 8.13 22.76 7.32
CA PRO A 25 8.06 23.86 6.36
C PRO A 25 8.46 23.47 4.94
N GLU A 26 9.45 22.59 4.78
CA GLU A 26 9.87 22.10 3.47
C GLU A 26 8.83 21.16 2.86
N MET A 27 8.17 20.33 3.67
CA MET A 27 7.03 19.52 3.24
C MET A 27 5.84 20.40 2.81
N GLU A 28 5.58 21.53 3.48
CA GLU A 28 4.54 22.49 3.04
C GLU A 28 4.86 23.09 1.67
N LYS A 29 6.13 23.44 1.41
CA LYS A 29 6.57 23.86 0.08
C LYS A 29 6.36 22.76 -0.95
N LEU A 30 6.71 21.51 -0.62
CA LEU A 30 6.49 20.37 -1.50
C LEU A 30 5.00 20.19 -1.82
N PHE A 31 4.13 20.31 -0.82
CA PHE A 31 2.69 20.24 -1.01
C PHE A 31 2.16 21.38 -1.90
N ALA A 32 2.74 22.58 -1.84
CA ALA A 32 2.36 23.67 -2.73
C ALA A 32 2.66 23.40 -4.21
N VAL A 33 3.58 22.47 -4.51
CA VAL A 33 3.98 22.11 -5.88
C VAL A 33 3.01 21.12 -6.52
N ASP A 34 2.52 20.10 -5.79
CA ASP A 34 1.72 19.01 -6.37
C ASP A 34 0.46 18.59 -5.58
N ALA A 35 0.17 19.30 -4.49
CA ALA A 35 -0.92 19.02 -3.57
C ALA A 35 -1.06 17.53 -3.20
N ASP A 36 0.05 16.78 -3.17
CA ASP A 36 0.03 15.34 -2.93
C ASP A 36 -0.45 15.05 -1.48
N PRO A 37 -1.57 14.32 -1.30
CA PRO A 37 -2.10 13.98 0.02
C PRO A 37 -1.07 13.25 0.88
N GLN A 38 -0.13 12.50 0.28
CA GLN A 38 0.90 11.79 1.02
C GLN A 38 1.85 12.73 1.76
N VAL A 39 2.04 13.95 1.26
CA VAL A 39 2.84 14.97 1.95
C VAL A 39 2.15 15.41 3.23
N ARG A 40 0.81 15.49 3.26
CA ARG A 40 0.03 15.80 4.46
C ARG A 40 0.15 14.69 5.52
N VAL A 41 0.11 13.42 5.10
CA VAL A 41 0.35 12.28 6.00
C VAL A 41 1.73 12.40 6.66
N ARG A 42 2.77 12.69 5.87
CA ARG A 42 4.14 12.85 6.38
C ARG A 42 4.28 14.02 7.36
N ILE A 43 3.58 15.13 7.13
CA ILE A 43 3.52 16.25 8.09
C ILE A 43 2.83 15.80 9.38
N GLY A 44 1.71 15.06 9.28
CA GLY A 44 1.02 14.47 10.43
C GLY A 44 1.93 13.59 11.29
N ASP A 45 2.70 12.69 10.66
CA ASP A 45 3.65 11.81 11.35
C ASP A 45 4.78 12.59 12.03
N ALA A 46 5.31 13.62 11.35
CA ALA A 46 6.31 14.51 11.92
C ALA A 46 5.78 15.27 13.15
N LEU A 47 4.53 15.73 13.10
CA LEU A 47 3.86 16.40 14.21
C LEU A 47 3.60 15.45 15.39
N GLN A 48 3.25 14.18 15.13
CA GLN A 48 3.17 13.17 16.18
C GLN A 48 4.51 12.98 16.90
N LYS A 49 5.62 12.90 16.15
CA LYS A 49 6.98 12.78 16.71
C LYS A 49 7.39 14.00 17.54
N LEU A 50 6.81 15.16 17.27
CA LEU A 50 6.96 16.38 18.06
C LEU A 50 5.93 16.49 19.21
N ASN A 51 5.14 15.44 19.47
CA ASN A 51 4.06 15.39 20.46
C ASN A 51 2.96 16.45 20.24
N ARG A 52 2.80 16.95 19.01
CA ARG A 52 1.78 17.93 18.60
C ARG A 52 0.54 17.21 18.06
N LYS A 53 -0.06 16.35 18.89
CA LYS A 53 -1.20 15.51 18.49
C LYS A 53 -2.38 16.29 17.87
N PRO A 54 -2.81 17.45 18.40
CA PRO A 54 -3.93 18.20 17.81
C PRO A 54 -3.63 18.70 16.39
N ASP A 55 -2.37 19.02 16.10
CA ASP A 55 -1.97 19.47 14.76
C ASP A 55 -1.83 18.28 13.80
N ALA A 56 -1.32 17.14 14.29
CA ALA A 56 -1.26 15.91 13.50
C ALA A 56 -2.67 15.45 13.06
N VAL A 57 -3.66 15.53 13.96
CA VAL A 57 -5.08 15.23 13.64
C VAL A 57 -5.58 16.07 12.47
N LYS A 58 -5.30 17.38 12.45
CA LYS A 58 -5.72 18.27 11.35
C LYS A 58 -5.10 17.83 10.03
N GLU A 59 -3.83 17.45 10.03
CA GLU A 59 -3.13 17.03 8.80
C GLU A 59 -3.62 15.68 8.28
N TYR A 60 -3.94 14.72 9.16
CA TYR A 60 -4.57 13.47 8.73
C TYR A 60 -5.98 13.67 8.17
N ILE A 61 -6.80 14.54 8.79
CA ILE A 61 -8.11 14.91 8.24
C ILE A 61 -7.93 15.56 6.85
N ARG A 62 -6.97 16.47 6.70
CA ARG A 62 -6.68 17.13 5.42
C ARG A 62 -6.21 16.15 4.36
N ALA A 63 -5.33 15.21 4.71
CA ALA A 63 -4.94 14.12 3.83
C ALA A 63 -6.15 13.26 3.46
N ALA A 64 -7.03 12.96 4.41
CA ALA A 64 -8.22 12.16 4.21
C ALA A 64 -9.20 12.83 3.24
N ASP A 65 -9.45 14.12 3.41
CA ASP A 65 -10.31 14.91 2.50
C ASP A 65 -9.74 14.92 1.08
N LEU A 66 -8.44 15.19 0.91
CA LEU A 66 -7.80 15.19 -0.41
C LEU A 66 -7.82 13.80 -1.07
N TYR A 67 -7.66 12.74 -0.29
CA TYR A 67 -7.81 11.38 -0.80
C TYR A 67 -9.26 11.12 -1.24
N ALA A 68 -10.26 11.54 -0.46
CA ALA A 68 -11.67 11.39 -0.81
C ALA A 68 -12.04 12.18 -2.08
N GLU A 69 -11.61 13.44 -2.18
CA GLU A 69 -11.81 14.29 -3.36
C GLU A 69 -11.22 13.68 -4.65
N ARG A 70 -10.14 12.91 -4.51
CA ARG A 70 -9.48 12.20 -5.63
C ARG A 70 -10.04 10.78 -5.86
N GLY A 71 -11.10 10.39 -5.14
CA GLY A 71 -11.72 9.07 -5.25
C GLY A 71 -10.94 7.93 -4.56
N PHE A 72 -9.91 8.25 -3.79
CA PHE A 72 -9.12 7.27 -3.01
C PHE A 72 -9.75 7.00 -1.65
N VAL A 73 -10.96 6.42 -1.66
CA VAL A 73 -11.78 6.19 -0.46
C VAL A 73 -11.03 5.42 0.63
N VAL A 74 -10.28 4.36 0.27
CA VAL A 74 -9.51 3.54 1.23
C VAL A 74 -8.45 4.36 1.95
N LYS A 75 -7.68 5.14 1.18
CA LYS A 75 -6.63 5.99 1.74
C LYS A 75 -7.25 7.05 2.64
N SER A 76 -8.40 7.60 2.25
CA SER A 76 -9.15 8.55 3.08
C SER A 76 -9.61 7.93 4.41
N LEU A 77 -10.23 6.74 4.38
CA LEU A 77 -10.67 6.01 5.57
C LEU A 77 -9.50 5.73 6.53
N ALA A 78 -8.35 5.30 6.00
CA ALA A 78 -7.15 5.06 6.80
C ALA A 78 -6.71 6.33 7.56
N GLN A 79 -6.69 7.47 6.88
CA GLN A 79 -6.30 8.75 7.50
C GLN A 79 -7.33 9.25 8.51
N TYR A 80 -8.64 9.09 8.26
CA TYR A 80 -9.67 9.42 9.25
C TYR A 80 -9.56 8.56 10.51
N LYS A 81 -9.29 7.25 10.37
CA LYS A 81 -9.05 6.37 11.52
C LYS A 81 -7.80 6.75 12.30
N LEU A 82 -6.74 7.16 11.61
CA LEU A 82 -5.52 7.64 12.26
C LEU A 82 -5.77 8.94 13.06
N ALA A 83 -6.56 9.86 12.51
CA ALA A 83 -7.03 11.05 13.22
C ALA A 83 -7.85 10.69 14.48
N LEU A 84 -8.82 9.79 14.36
CA LEU A 84 -9.68 9.35 15.47
C LEU A 84 -8.93 8.54 16.53
N ARG A 85 -7.85 7.84 16.16
CA ARG A 85 -6.98 7.17 17.15
C ARG A 85 -6.30 8.18 18.06
N LEU A 86 -5.93 9.34 17.53
CA LEU A 86 -5.31 10.42 18.30
C LEU A 86 -6.33 11.27 19.07
N ASP A 87 -7.49 11.50 18.46
CA ASP A 87 -8.60 12.28 19.05
C ASP A 87 -9.94 11.56 18.78
N PRO A 88 -10.34 10.61 19.65
CA PRO A 88 -11.56 9.84 19.46
C PRO A 88 -12.84 10.69 19.48
N ALA A 89 -12.79 11.89 20.05
CA ALA A 89 -13.93 12.80 20.16
C ALA A 89 -14.05 13.76 18.97
N ASN A 90 -13.19 13.62 17.95
CA ASN A 90 -13.18 14.52 16.80
C ASN A 90 -14.43 14.35 15.93
N LYS A 91 -15.42 15.25 16.12
CA LYS A 91 -16.70 15.21 15.41
C LYS A 91 -16.56 15.29 13.89
N GLN A 92 -15.61 16.07 13.38
CA GLN A 92 -15.39 16.21 11.94
C GLN A 92 -14.96 14.88 11.33
N ALA A 93 -13.96 14.22 11.94
CA ALA A 93 -13.50 12.92 11.45
C ALA A 93 -14.57 11.83 11.61
N GLN A 94 -15.36 11.83 12.70
CA GLN A 94 -16.50 10.91 12.88
C GLN A 94 -17.55 11.09 11.78
N GLN A 95 -18.01 12.33 11.56
CA GLN A 95 -19.02 12.64 10.54
C GLN A 95 -18.55 12.31 9.13
N LYS A 96 -17.28 12.62 8.80
CA LYS A 96 -16.71 12.30 7.48
C LYS A 96 -16.54 10.81 7.27
N LEU A 97 -16.14 10.08 8.32
CA LEU A 97 -16.06 8.63 8.31
C LEU A 97 -17.46 8.00 8.10
N GLU A 98 -18.48 8.51 8.79
CA GLU A 98 -19.88 8.11 8.62
C GLU A 98 -20.45 8.49 7.24
N ALA A 99 -20.14 9.67 6.72
CA ALA A 99 -20.56 10.12 5.39
C ALA A 99 -19.95 9.25 4.28
N LEU A 100 -18.69 8.82 4.46
CA LEU A 100 -18.05 7.83 3.61
C LEU A 100 -18.67 6.43 3.75
N HIS A 101 -19.44 6.17 4.82
CA HIS A 101 -20.20 4.93 5.01
C HIS A 101 -21.66 5.02 4.50
N SER A 102 -22.21 6.22 4.26
CA SER A 102 -23.65 6.43 4.01
C SER A 102 -23.99 7.00 2.62
N HIS A 103 -23.00 7.28 1.77
CA HIS A 103 -23.23 7.76 0.40
C HIS A 103 -22.98 6.68 -0.67
N ASP A 104 -24.08 6.18 -1.22
CA ASP A 104 -24.26 5.42 -2.48
C ASP A 104 -23.77 6.15 -3.76
N THR A 105 -22.67 6.91 -3.73
CA THR A 105 -22.21 7.71 -4.88
C THR A 105 -20.76 7.47 -5.27
N VAL A 106 -20.46 6.24 -5.70
CA VAL A 106 -19.51 6.00 -6.81
C VAL A 106 -20.01 4.85 -7.69
N SER A 107 -21.26 4.93 -8.13
CA SER A 107 -21.68 4.31 -9.39
C SER A 107 -21.71 5.42 -10.44
N GLY A 108 -20.82 5.38 -11.45
CA GLY A 108 -20.96 6.29 -12.60
C GLY A 108 -19.72 6.79 -13.35
N LYS A 109 -18.49 6.41 -13.01
CA LYS A 109 -17.37 6.54 -13.96
C LYS A 109 -16.63 5.22 -14.12
N LYS A 110 -17.09 4.46 -15.12
CA LYS A 110 -16.33 3.43 -15.81
C LYS A 110 -14.94 3.99 -16.10
N LEU A 111 -13.89 3.40 -15.51
CA LEU A 111 -12.52 3.66 -15.94
C LEU A 111 -12.45 3.23 -17.40
N GLU A 112 -12.20 4.19 -18.29
CA GLU A 112 -12.07 3.89 -19.71
C GLU A 112 -10.82 3.02 -19.94
N PRO A 113 -10.85 2.08 -20.90
CA PRO A 113 -9.68 1.29 -21.24
C PRO A 113 -8.61 2.22 -21.82
N VAL A 114 -7.45 2.29 -21.18
CA VAL A 114 -6.27 2.93 -21.75
C VAL A 114 -5.86 2.09 -22.97
N LEU A 115 -5.98 2.67 -24.16
CA LEU A 115 -5.55 2.08 -25.42
C LEU A 115 -4.06 1.72 -25.36
N ALA A 116 -3.73 0.57 -25.95
CA ALA A 116 -2.40 0.00 -25.93
C ALA A 116 -1.38 0.92 -26.63
N GLY A 117 -0.35 1.34 -25.89
CA GLY A 117 0.83 1.99 -26.45
C GLY A 117 1.27 3.22 -25.66
N SER A 118 2.33 3.06 -24.87
CA SER A 118 3.12 4.08 -24.15
C SER A 118 2.69 4.38 -22.70
N GLN A 119 3.60 4.00 -21.79
CA GLN A 119 3.70 4.35 -20.36
C GLN A 119 2.64 3.78 -19.40
N LYS A 120 3.14 3.12 -18.34
CA LYS A 120 2.38 2.44 -17.28
C LYS A 120 1.26 3.34 -16.73
N PRO A 121 0.01 2.87 -16.65
CA PRO A 121 -0.97 3.52 -15.79
C PRO A 121 -0.63 3.19 -14.33
N THR A 122 -0.28 4.21 -13.55
CA THR A 122 -0.38 4.23 -12.09
C THR A 122 -1.84 4.09 -11.68
N SER A 123 -2.35 2.85 -11.67
CA SER A 123 -3.57 2.53 -10.93
C SER A 123 -3.22 2.41 -9.45
N SER A 124 -3.71 3.35 -8.65
CA SER A 124 -3.64 3.40 -7.18
C SER A 124 -4.51 2.36 -6.47
N VAL A 125 -5.08 1.42 -7.23
CA VAL A 125 -6.01 0.41 -6.74
C VAL A 125 -5.25 -0.90 -6.71
N VAL A 126 -5.19 -1.55 -5.54
CA VAL A 126 -4.65 -2.90 -5.43
C VAL A 126 -5.45 -3.76 -6.40
N PRO A 127 -4.83 -4.39 -7.41
CA PRO A 127 -5.57 -5.15 -8.42
C PRO A 127 -6.47 -6.24 -7.81
N LEU A 128 -6.03 -6.81 -6.67
CA LEU A 128 -6.80 -7.79 -5.90
C LEU A 128 -8.18 -7.29 -5.48
N PHE A 129 -8.36 -5.96 -5.35
CA PHE A 129 -9.56 -5.31 -4.83
C PHE A 129 -10.23 -4.38 -5.84
N SER A 130 -9.81 -4.40 -7.11
CA SER A 130 -10.23 -3.38 -8.07
C SER A 130 -11.71 -3.36 -8.39
N ASP A 131 -12.42 -4.42 -8.02
CA ASP A 131 -13.83 -4.64 -8.36
C ASP A 131 -14.66 -5.08 -7.16
N LEU A 132 -14.10 -4.99 -5.95
CA LEU A 132 -14.88 -5.10 -4.73
C LEU A 132 -15.66 -3.80 -4.53
N THR A 133 -16.93 -3.90 -4.16
CA THR A 133 -17.65 -2.73 -3.65
C THR A 133 -16.99 -2.27 -2.35
N GLN A 134 -17.31 -1.05 -1.92
CA GLN A 134 -16.75 -0.52 -0.68
C GLN A 134 -17.17 -1.33 0.55
N GLU A 135 -18.39 -1.86 0.59
CA GLU A 135 -18.87 -2.71 1.69
C GLU A 135 -18.12 -4.04 1.73
N GLU A 136 -17.92 -4.64 0.55
CA GLU A 136 -17.14 -5.85 0.37
C GLU A 136 -15.69 -5.62 0.78
N PHE A 137 -15.10 -4.50 0.37
CA PHE A 137 -13.75 -4.10 0.76
C PHE A 137 -13.63 -3.83 2.27
N ILE A 138 -14.61 -3.17 2.89
CA ILE A 138 -14.62 -2.93 4.34
C ILE A 138 -14.69 -4.27 5.09
N GLU A 139 -15.59 -5.16 4.70
CA GLU A 139 -15.69 -6.50 5.29
C GLU A 139 -14.42 -7.32 5.06
N PHE A 140 -13.80 -7.20 3.89
CA PHE A 140 -12.52 -7.80 3.56
C PHE A 140 -11.41 -7.29 4.50
N THR A 141 -11.31 -5.98 4.72
CA THR A 141 -10.28 -5.39 5.59
C THR A 141 -10.40 -5.77 7.06
N LYS A 142 -11.60 -6.13 7.56
CA LYS A 142 -11.78 -6.61 8.94
C LYS A 142 -11.12 -7.97 9.19
N ARG A 143 -10.92 -8.76 8.13
CA ARG A 143 -10.35 -10.11 8.17
C ARG A 143 -8.82 -10.13 7.98
N MET A 144 -8.22 -8.94 7.85
CA MET A 144 -6.80 -8.79 7.65
C MET A 144 -6.05 -8.58 8.95
N VAL A 145 -4.81 -9.06 8.97
CA VAL A 145 -3.85 -8.75 10.03
C VAL A 145 -2.91 -7.66 9.53
N ILE A 146 -2.77 -6.58 10.32
CA ILE A 146 -1.84 -5.48 10.01
C ILE A 146 -0.46 -5.85 10.53
N HIS A 147 0.56 -5.70 9.69
CA HIS A 147 1.96 -5.86 10.07
C HIS A 147 2.75 -4.60 9.77
N ASN A 148 3.56 -4.16 10.73
CA ASN A 148 4.58 -3.14 10.53
C ASN A 148 5.95 -3.81 10.51
N VAL A 149 6.62 -3.76 9.37
CA VAL A 149 7.85 -4.50 9.09
C VAL A 149 9.00 -3.52 8.91
N PRO A 150 10.01 -3.48 9.79
CA PRO A 150 11.20 -2.65 9.60
C PRO A 150 12.00 -3.06 8.36
N ALA A 151 12.76 -2.11 7.82
CA ALA A 151 13.68 -2.36 6.72
C ALA A 151 14.65 -3.51 7.05
N GLY A 152 14.89 -4.40 6.08
CA GLY A 152 15.74 -5.57 6.19
C GLY A 152 15.07 -6.80 6.82
N GLN A 153 13.83 -6.69 7.34
CA GLN A 153 13.14 -7.85 7.89
C GLN A 153 12.53 -8.71 6.78
N ILE A 154 12.70 -10.03 6.90
CA ILE A 154 12.12 -11.02 6.01
C ILE A 154 10.66 -11.27 6.42
N VAL A 155 9.76 -11.13 5.45
CA VAL A 155 8.31 -11.37 5.60
C VAL A 155 7.96 -12.80 5.21
N ILE A 156 8.56 -13.29 4.12
CA ILE A 156 8.41 -14.65 3.61
C ILE A 156 9.81 -15.16 3.30
N ARG A 157 10.13 -16.39 3.74
CA ARG A 157 11.35 -17.07 3.31
C ARG A 157 11.04 -18.14 2.28
N GLU A 158 11.89 -18.23 1.26
CA GLU A 158 11.85 -19.32 0.29
C GLU A 158 11.94 -20.69 0.98
N GLY A 159 11.13 -21.64 0.53
CA GLY A 159 11.06 -23.01 1.06
C GLY A 159 10.19 -23.19 2.30
N GLU A 160 9.76 -22.11 2.96
CA GLU A 160 8.85 -22.22 4.11
C GLU A 160 7.44 -22.62 3.66
N ALA A 161 6.71 -23.30 4.55
CA ALA A 161 5.29 -23.52 4.37
C ALA A 161 4.53 -22.22 4.65
N GLY A 162 3.49 -21.94 3.87
CA GLY A 162 2.64 -20.79 4.14
C GLY A 162 1.76 -20.43 2.95
N ASN A 163 0.49 -20.16 3.22
CA ASN A 163 -0.54 -19.94 2.22
C ASN A 163 -1.25 -18.59 2.39
N SER A 164 -0.78 -17.71 3.28
CA SER A 164 -1.31 -16.34 3.38
C SER A 164 -0.83 -15.47 2.22
N VAL A 165 -1.59 -14.42 1.93
CA VAL A 165 -1.28 -13.40 0.93
C VAL A 165 -1.12 -12.05 1.61
N PHE A 166 -0.19 -11.23 1.13
CA PHE A 166 0.12 -9.92 1.70
C PHE A 166 -0.10 -8.82 0.68
N VAL A 167 -0.64 -7.68 1.13
CA VAL A 167 -0.79 -6.46 0.34
C VAL A 167 0.05 -5.35 0.93
N ILE A 168 0.78 -4.64 0.08
CA ILE A 168 1.62 -3.51 0.49
C ILE A 168 0.78 -2.25 0.52
N THR A 169 0.68 -1.63 1.70
CA THR A 169 -0.05 -0.36 1.87
C THR A 169 0.88 0.84 1.91
N GLN A 170 2.09 0.66 2.40
CA GLN A 170 3.16 1.65 2.45
C GLN A 170 4.51 0.93 2.46
N GLY A 171 5.56 1.58 1.97
CA GLY A 171 6.90 1.02 1.92
C GLY A 171 7.19 0.30 0.60
N ALA A 172 8.20 -0.57 0.62
CA ALA A 172 8.59 -1.39 -0.53
C ALA A 172 9.25 -2.69 -0.05
N VAL A 173 9.09 -3.76 -0.83
CA VAL A 173 9.74 -5.06 -0.56
C VAL A 173 10.52 -5.53 -1.78
N LYS A 174 11.68 -6.14 -1.55
CA LYS A 174 12.45 -6.84 -2.58
C LYS A 174 12.09 -8.33 -2.55
N VAL A 175 11.93 -8.92 -3.73
CA VAL A 175 11.62 -10.34 -3.92
C VAL A 175 12.79 -10.98 -4.65
N TYR A 176 13.33 -12.06 -4.08
CA TYR A 176 14.48 -12.76 -4.65
C TYR A 176 14.41 -14.27 -4.37
N THR A 177 15.09 -15.06 -5.19
CA THR A 177 15.29 -16.51 -4.99
C THR A 177 16.78 -16.82 -5.00
N THR A 178 17.15 -17.99 -4.48
CA THR A 178 18.53 -18.49 -4.57
C THR A 178 18.66 -19.60 -5.60
N VAL A 179 19.43 -19.36 -6.66
CA VAL A 179 19.72 -20.35 -7.71
C VAL A 179 21.21 -20.68 -7.67
N GLN A 180 21.56 -21.95 -7.47
CA GLN A 180 22.95 -22.41 -7.37
C GLN A 180 23.81 -21.61 -6.36
N GLY A 181 23.20 -21.22 -5.22
CA GLY A 181 23.88 -20.45 -4.18
C GLY A 181 24.04 -18.95 -4.48
N LYS A 182 23.53 -18.46 -5.61
CA LYS A 182 23.50 -17.02 -5.94
C LYS A 182 22.09 -16.46 -5.79
N GLN A 183 22.00 -15.29 -5.19
CA GLN A 183 20.76 -14.54 -5.12
C GLN A 183 20.41 -13.98 -6.50
N VAL A 184 19.17 -14.19 -6.93
CA VAL A 184 18.59 -13.65 -8.17
C VAL A 184 17.40 -12.78 -7.79
N ASP A 185 17.51 -11.47 -8.07
CA ASP A 185 16.44 -10.51 -7.79
C ASP A 185 15.31 -10.68 -8.80
N LEU A 186 14.12 -10.98 -8.29
CA LEU A 186 12.92 -11.26 -9.09
C LEU A 186 12.05 -10.01 -9.28
N ALA A 187 11.89 -9.19 -8.25
CA ALA A 187 11.09 -7.97 -8.33
C ALA A 187 11.38 -7.00 -7.17
N MET A 188 11.02 -5.73 -7.38
CA MET A 188 10.79 -4.75 -6.33
C MET A 188 9.30 -4.41 -6.35
N LEU A 189 8.60 -4.64 -5.25
CA LEU A 189 7.17 -4.40 -5.12
C LEU A 189 6.92 -3.17 -4.27
N GLN A 190 5.88 -2.42 -4.63
CA GLN A 190 5.54 -1.11 -4.10
C GLN A 190 4.09 -1.07 -3.59
N PRO A 191 3.63 0.03 -2.98
CA PRO A 191 2.26 0.11 -2.48
C PRO A 191 1.25 -0.17 -3.60
N SER A 192 0.21 -0.93 -3.28
CA SER A 192 -0.78 -1.51 -4.20
C SER A 192 -0.40 -2.84 -4.85
N ASP A 193 0.86 -3.30 -4.73
CA ASP A 193 1.23 -4.67 -5.09
C ASP A 193 0.85 -5.66 -3.97
N PHE A 194 0.75 -6.94 -4.34
CA PHE A 194 0.57 -8.05 -3.41
C PHE A 194 1.58 -9.18 -3.67
N PHE A 195 1.77 -10.06 -2.70
CA PHE A 195 2.66 -11.22 -2.81
C PHE A 195 2.21 -12.40 -1.93
N GLY A 196 2.79 -13.57 -2.17
CA GLY A 196 2.44 -14.81 -1.47
C GLY A 196 1.41 -15.67 -2.20
N GLU A 197 0.85 -15.17 -3.29
CA GLU A 197 -0.20 -15.81 -4.09
C GLU A 197 0.23 -17.13 -4.72
N ILE A 198 1.52 -17.29 -5.03
CA ILE A 198 2.02 -18.49 -5.71
C ILE A 198 1.87 -19.72 -4.82
N ALA A 199 2.29 -19.62 -3.56
CA ALA A 199 2.16 -20.73 -2.62
C ALA A 199 0.69 -21.05 -2.34
N PHE A 200 -0.13 -20.02 -2.12
CA PHE A 200 -1.57 -20.16 -1.95
C PHE A 200 -2.26 -20.87 -3.13
N LEU A 201 -1.97 -20.47 -4.37
CA LEU A 201 -2.62 -21.02 -5.56
C LEU A 201 -2.17 -22.44 -5.90
N THR A 202 -0.91 -22.75 -5.64
CA THR A 202 -0.29 -24.03 -6.07
C THR A 202 -0.22 -25.07 -4.97
N GLY A 203 -0.38 -24.68 -3.70
CA GLY A 203 -0.14 -25.53 -2.54
C GLY A 203 1.34 -25.88 -2.31
N ASN A 204 2.26 -25.32 -3.11
CA ASN A 204 3.70 -25.54 -2.95
C ASN A 204 4.27 -24.62 -1.86
N PRO A 205 5.46 -24.96 -1.30
CA PRO A 205 6.20 -24.05 -0.44
C PRO A 205 6.46 -22.70 -1.10
N ARG A 206 6.77 -21.69 -0.27
CA ARG A 206 7.11 -20.33 -0.73
C ARG A 206 8.24 -20.38 -1.76
N THR A 207 8.02 -19.84 -2.95
CA THR A 207 8.94 -19.98 -4.09
C THR A 207 10.03 -18.90 -4.15
N ALA A 208 9.95 -17.90 -3.28
CA ALA A 208 10.89 -16.80 -3.20
C ALA A 208 10.90 -16.21 -1.79
N THR A 209 11.99 -15.54 -1.45
CA THR A 209 12.12 -14.72 -0.25
C THR A 209 11.61 -13.31 -0.52
N VAL A 210 10.86 -12.74 0.42
CA VAL A 210 10.38 -11.36 0.40
C VAL A 210 10.93 -10.65 1.62
N GLU A 211 11.68 -9.59 1.39
CA GLU A 211 12.33 -8.78 2.44
C GLU A 211 11.92 -7.32 2.30
N ALA A 212 11.62 -6.65 3.40
CA ALA A 212 11.32 -5.24 3.43
C ALA A 212 12.55 -4.42 2.98
N ALA A 213 12.44 -3.68 1.88
CA ALA A 213 13.50 -2.80 1.40
C ALA A 213 13.56 -1.49 2.20
N GLU A 214 12.42 -1.08 2.76
CA GLU A 214 12.26 0.01 3.71
C GLU A 214 11.20 -0.33 4.77
N ALA A 215 10.95 0.55 5.74
CA ALA A 215 9.85 0.35 6.69
C ALA A 215 8.52 0.21 5.92
N THR A 216 7.85 -0.92 6.09
CA THR A 216 6.75 -1.36 5.24
C THR A 216 5.54 -1.78 6.07
N ASP A 217 4.37 -1.30 5.67
CA ASP A 217 3.10 -1.67 6.26
C ASP A 217 2.36 -2.64 5.34
N LEU A 218 2.02 -3.80 5.89
CA LEU A 218 1.39 -4.89 5.17
C LEU A 218 0.02 -5.22 5.75
N LEU A 219 -0.87 -5.65 4.85
CA LEU A 219 -2.10 -6.32 5.21
C LEU A 219 -1.96 -7.79 4.83
N GLU A 220 -1.91 -8.67 5.83
CA GLU A 220 -1.96 -10.11 5.62
C GLU A 220 -3.40 -10.59 5.56
N VAL A 221 -3.71 -11.42 4.57
CA VAL A 221 -4.93 -12.20 4.48
C VAL A 221 -4.56 -13.67 4.75
N PRO A 222 -4.92 -14.22 5.92
CA PRO A 222 -4.70 -15.63 6.24
C PRO A 222 -5.40 -16.55 5.24
N GLU A 223 -4.92 -17.79 5.09
CA GLU A 223 -5.47 -18.76 4.13
C GLU A 223 -6.97 -19.01 4.32
N GLU A 224 -7.40 -19.24 5.56
CA GLU A 224 -8.81 -19.52 5.89
C GLU A 224 -9.72 -18.36 5.47
N GLU A 225 -9.32 -17.13 5.83
CA GLU A 225 -10.04 -15.93 5.43
C GLU A 225 -10.02 -15.74 3.92
N LEU A 226 -8.89 -15.97 3.26
CA LEU A 226 -8.78 -15.85 1.81
C LEU A 226 -9.68 -16.86 1.09
N MET A 227 -9.79 -18.09 1.60
CA MET A 227 -10.67 -19.12 1.06
C MET A 227 -12.14 -18.75 1.21
N ASP A 228 -12.56 -18.24 2.37
CA ASP A 228 -13.90 -17.70 2.60
C ASP A 228 -14.22 -16.56 1.64
N LEU A 229 -13.26 -15.65 1.45
CA LEU A 229 -13.39 -14.48 0.59
C LEU A 229 -13.47 -14.89 -0.89
N ILE A 230 -12.73 -15.90 -1.33
CA ILE A 230 -12.86 -16.47 -2.68
C ILE A 230 -14.21 -17.15 -2.86
N GLY A 231 -14.73 -17.83 -1.82
CA GLY A 231 -16.07 -18.43 -1.86
C GLY A 231 -17.17 -17.39 -2.09
N LYS A 232 -17.02 -16.20 -1.51
CA LYS A 232 -17.94 -15.06 -1.71
C LYS A 232 -17.69 -14.33 -3.03
N TRP A 233 -16.42 -14.11 -3.37
CA TRP A 233 -15.99 -13.32 -4.52
C TRP A 233 -14.96 -14.11 -5.36
N PRO A 234 -15.43 -15.04 -6.22
CA PRO A 234 -14.55 -15.91 -7.02
C PRO A 234 -13.51 -15.16 -7.85
N ARG A 235 -13.81 -13.92 -8.25
CA ARG A 235 -12.92 -13.04 -9.00
C ARG A 235 -11.59 -12.76 -8.30
N ILE A 236 -11.52 -12.80 -6.96
CA ILE A 236 -10.26 -12.65 -6.22
C ILE A 236 -9.25 -13.71 -6.69
N ARG A 237 -9.71 -14.95 -6.90
CA ARG A 237 -8.88 -16.04 -7.43
C ARG A 237 -8.41 -15.74 -8.86
N GLU A 238 -9.28 -15.22 -9.72
CA GLU A 238 -8.94 -14.87 -11.11
C GLU A 238 -7.84 -13.81 -11.18
N VAL A 239 -7.91 -12.77 -10.33
CA VAL A 239 -6.88 -11.73 -10.26
C VAL A 239 -5.55 -12.30 -9.80
N MET A 240 -5.54 -13.14 -8.77
CA MET A 240 -4.33 -13.80 -8.29
C MET A 240 -3.72 -14.70 -9.36
N GLN A 241 -4.55 -15.47 -10.08
CA GLN A 241 -4.11 -16.36 -11.14
C GLN A 241 -3.46 -15.58 -12.30
N LYS A 242 -4.08 -14.47 -12.72
CA LYS A 242 -3.51 -13.59 -13.74
C LYS A 242 -2.15 -13.02 -13.34
N HIS A 243 -1.98 -12.61 -12.08
CA HIS A 243 -0.68 -12.11 -11.59
C HIS A 243 0.36 -13.23 -11.47
N HIS A 244 -0.05 -14.42 -11.03
CA HIS A 244 0.81 -15.59 -10.98
C HIS A 244 1.38 -15.90 -12.38
N GLU A 245 0.54 -15.94 -13.41
CA GLU A 245 0.99 -16.19 -14.79
C GLU A 245 2.00 -15.14 -15.29
N GLN A 246 1.78 -13.87 -14.96
CA GLN A 246 2.70 -12.79 -15.31
C GLN A 246 4.06 -12.94 -14.60
N ARG A 247 4.03 -13.34 -13.33
CA ARG A 247 5.24 -13.53 -12.52
C ARG A 247 6.02 -14.76 -12.94
N VAL A 248 5.37 -15.87 -13.27
CA VAL A 248 6.04 -17.07 -13.80
C VAL A 248 6.85 -16.73 -15.04
N LYS A 249 6.27 -15.98 -15.99
CA LYS A 249 6.98 -15.55 -17.21
C LYS A 249 8.21 -14.71 -16.87
N SER A 250 8.04 -13.68 -16.02
CA SER A 250 9.15 -12.80 -15.63
C SER A 250 10.24 -13.53 -14.84
N THR A 251 9.89 -14.48 -13.97
CA THR A 251 10.85 -15.25 -13.18
C THR A 251 11.67 -16.18 -14.07
N ILE A 252 11.03 -16.88 -15.02
CA ILE A 252 11.73 -17.77 -15.96
C ILE A 252 12.77 -16.99 -16.77
N GLU A 253 12.43 -15.79 -17.26
CA GLU A 253 13.36 -14.93 -18.00
C GLU A 253 14.57 -14.51 -17.15
N LYS A 254 14.33 -14.09 -15.90
CA LYS A 254 15.39 -13.62 -14.99
C LYS A 254 16.29 -14.75 -14.51
N VAL A 255 15.73 -15.92 -14.22
CA VAL A 255 16.50 -17.10 -13.81
C VAL A 255 17.33 -17.63 -14.98
N LYS A 256 16.78 -17.70 -16.20
CA LYS A 256 17.55 -18.11 -17.39
C LYS A 256 18.73 -17.18 -17.70
N GLY A 257 18.60 -15.89 -17.39
CA GLY A 257 19.70 -14.94 -17.55
C GLY A 257 20.77 -15.00 -16.44
N ALA A 258 20.47 -15.68 -15.33
CA ALA A 258 21.36 -15.80 -14.17
C ALA A 258 22.11 -17.14 -14.08
N VAL A 259 21.70 -18.13 -14.89
CA VAL A 259 22.30 -19.47 -15.01
C VAL A 259 23.33 -19.50 -16.13
#